data_AF-A0A2K9JZA2-F1
#
_entry.id   AF-A0A2K9JZA2-F1
#
_cell.length_a   1.000
_cell.length_b   1.000
_cell.length_c   1.000
_cell.angle_alpha   90.00
_cell.angle_beta   90.00
_cell.angle_gamma   90.00
#
_symmetry.space_group_name_H-M   'P 1'
#
loop_
_entity.id
_entity.type
_entity.pdbx_description
1 polymer ?
#
loop_
_entity_poly.entity_id
_entity_poly.type
_entity_poly.pdbx_seq_one_letter_code
_entity_poly.pdbx_strand_id
1 'polypeptide(L)'
;MSYKNHFKRIRESEYFIRRKIEQTLKAIQFDEEIKEIAGNHDTYFDMWQATYGDKFYDMTTIVRLGTTIEMCLKDYYQSRKGFSSRKELKDHINSKQNIFQQVFPWHNQGILTKIESEFQVELFQIPQLKIMQETMLFRHLYAHNSGLLDKKFVDDYKRLSNIDLSSSSSEYRDYEIEDYFYFEPLKKVSHFIDGTEKFFDKLYAL
;
A
#
# COMPACT_ATOMS: atom_id res chain seq x y z
N MET A 1 13.07 -12.69 11.92
CA MET A 1 12.46 -13.12 10.63
C MET A 1 13.04 -12.22 9.54
N SER A 2 13.46 -12.75 8.38
CA SER A 2 13.99 -11.89 7.31
C SER A 2 12.85 -11.12 6.64
N TYR A 3 12.98 -9.80 6.48
CA TYR A 3 11.99 -8.95 5.80
C TYR A 3 11.61 -9.51 4.41
N LYS A 4 12.55 -10.18 3.73
CA LYS A 4 12.34 -10.86 2.44
C LYS A 4 11.19 -11.86 2.46
N ASN A 5 10.94 -12.53 3.58
CA ASN A 5 9.82 -13.47 3.70
C ASN A 5 8.46 -12.75 3.63
N HIS A 6 8.38 -11.51 4.13
CA HIS A 6 7.15 -10.72 4.01
C HIS A 6 6.90 -10.31 2.55
N PHE A 7 7.93 -9.81 1.85
CA PHE A 7 7.82 -9.45 0.43
C PHE A 7 7.53 -10.64 -0.48
N LYS A 8 8.11 -11.81 -0.20
CA LYS A 8 7.83 -13.04 -0.95
C LYS A 8 6.33 -13.36 -1.02
N ARG A 9 5.60 -13.18 0.09
CA ARG A 9 4.14 -13.43 0.15
C ARG A 9 3.33 -12.43 -0.67
N ILE A 10 3.76 -11.17 -0.70
CA ILE A 10 3.13 -10.13 -1.53
C ILE A 10 3.36 -10.43 -3.01
N ARG A 11 4.61 -10.77 -3.38
CA ARG A 11 4.96 -11.18 -4.75
C ARG A 11 4.20 -12.42 -5.20
N GLU A 12 4.08 -13.42 -4.34
CA GLU A 12 3.31 -14.63 -4.64
C GLU A 12 1.84 -14.30 -4.91
N SER A 13 1.25 -13.40 -4.10
CA SER A 13 -0.12 -12.94 -4.33
C SER A 13 -0.25 -12.27 -5.71
N GLU A 14 0.60 -11.29 -5.98
CA GLU A 14 0.54 -10.47 -7.19
C GLU A 14 0.85 -11.24 -8.47
N TYR A 15 1.94 -12.02 -8.49
CA TYR A 15 2.45 -12.61 -9.73
C TYR A 15 1.96 -14.03 -9.99
N PHE A 16 1.51 -14.75 -8.96
CA PHE A 16 1.10 -16.15 -9.08
C PHE A 16 -0.37 -16.36 -8.77
N ILE A 17 -0.83 -15.94 -7.59
CA ILE A 17 -2.22 -16.16 -7.16
C ILE A 17 -3.18 -15.39 -8.07
N ARG A 18 -2.89 -14.12 -8.38
CA ARG A 18 -3.69 -13.32 -9.32
C ARG A 18 -3.94 -14.06 -10.63
N ARG A 19 -2.87 -14.56 -11.28
CA ARG A 19 -2.99 -15.30 -12.55
C ARG A 19 -3.86 -16.54 -12.44
N LYS A 20 -3.74 -17.29 -11.33
CA LYS A 20 -4.59 -18.46 -11.08
C LYS A 20 -6.06 -18.08 -10.90
N ILE A 21 -6.35 -16.99 -10.18
CA ILE A 21 -7.70 -16.46 -10.01
C ILE A 21 -8.27 -16.08 -11.38
N GLU A 22 -7.55 -15.27 -12.15
CA GLU A 22 -7.99 -14.85 -13.49
C GLU A 22 -8.27 -16.03 -14.41
N GLN A 23 -7.38 -17.04 -14.44
CA GLN A 23 -7.59 -18.26 -15.23
C GLN A 23 -8.83 -19.03 -14.78
N THR A 24 -9.04 -19.16 -13.46
CA THR A 24 -10.20 -19.87 -12.92
C THR A 24 -11.50 -19.14 -13.26
N LEU A 25 -11.54 -17.82 -13.09
CA LEU A 25 -12.73 -17.02 -13.37
C LEU A 25 -13.09 -17.03 -14.87
N LYS A 26 -12.10 -17.04 -15.76
CA LYS A 26 -12.32 -17.13 -17.21
C LYS A 26 -12.84 -18.50 -17.64
N ALA A 27 -12.50 -19.56 -16.90
CA ALA A 27 -12.92 -20.91 -17.23
C ALA A 27 -14.39 -21.18 -16.87
N ILE A 28 -14.99 -20.38 -15.98
CA ILE A 28 -16.39 -20.53 -15.59
C ILE A 28 -17.25 -19.70 -16.54
N GLN A 29 -17.78 -20.37 -17.56
CA GLN A 29 -18.74 -19.79 -18.50
C GLN A 29 -20.15 -19.83 -17.92
N PHE A 30 -20.91 -18.77 -18.17
CA PHE A 30 -22.31 -18.69 -17.80
C PHE A 30 -23.20 -19.31 -18.89
N ASP A 31 -24.19 -20.10 -18.46
CA ASP A 31 -25.32 -20.46 -19.31
C ASP A 31 -26.31 -19.30 -19.42
N GLU A 32 -27.27 -19.38 -20.34
CA GLU A 32 -28.18 -18.28 -20.66
C GLU A 32 -28.98 -17.79 -19.42
N GLU A 33 -29.35 -18.69 -18.50
CA GLU A 33 -30.06 -18.31 -17.27
C GLU A 33 -29.16 -17.49 -16.33
N ILE A 34 -27.92 -17.93 -16.13
CA ILE A 34 -26.98 -17.21 -15.27
C ILE A 34 -26.54 -15.89 -15.91
N LYS A 35 -26.44 -15.82 -17.25
CA LYS A 35 -26.13 -14.56 -17.95
C LYS A 35 -27.13 -13.47 -17.63
N GLU A 36 -28.43 -13.78 -17.58
CA GLU A 36 -29.48 -12.81 -17.26
C GLU A 36 -29.28 -12.24 -15.84
N ILE A 37 -28.93 -13.09 -14.88
CA ILE A 37 -28.65 -12.68 -13.49
C ILE A 37 -27.34 -11.89 -13.38
N ALA A 38 -26.33 -12.29 -14.15
CA ALA A 38 -24.99 -11.72 -14.14
C ALA A 38 -24.85 -10.47 -15.02
N GLY A 39 -25.94 -9.86 -15.50
CA GLY A 39 -25.89 -8.63 -16.30
C GLY A 39 -25.37 -8.83 -17.73
N ASN A 40 -25.67 -9.98 -18.34
CA ASN A 40 -25.28 -10.39 -19.68
C ASN A 40 -23.76 -10.53 -19.90
N HIS A 41 -23.01 -10.84 -18.85
CA HIS A 41 -21.60 -11.21 -18.96
C HIS A 41 -21.45 -12.67 -19.41
N ASP A 42 -20.38 -12.99 -20.15
CA ASP A 42 -20.16 -14.36 -20.66
C ASP A 42 -19.45 -15.28 -19.66
N THR A 43 -18.60 -14.69 -18.80
CA THR A 43 -17.85 -15.40 -17.78
C THR A 43 -17.88 -14.68 -16.44
N TYR A 44 -17.56 -15.40 -15.36
CA TYR A 44 -17.33 -14.78 -14.06
C TYR A 44 -16.22 -13.73 -14.10
N PHE A 45 -15.23 -13.87 -14.99
CA PHE A 45 -14.15 -12.90 -15.12
C PHE A 45 -14.66 -11.56 -15.67
N ASP A 46 -15.57 -11.58 -16.64
CA ASP A 46 -16.13 -10.34 -17.22
C ASP A 46 -16.94 -9.58 -16.16
N MET A 47 -17.78 -10.31 -15.41
CA MET A 47 -18.52 -9.74 -14.28
C MET A 47 -17.58 -9.20 -13.20
N TRP A 48 -16.51 -9.94 -12.88
CA TRP A 48 -15.50 -9.52 -11.91
C TRP A 48 -14.83 -8.20 -12.32
N GLN A 49 -14.49 -8.02 -13.60
CA GLN A 49 -13.91 -6.76 -14.09
C GLN A 49 -14.93 -5.63 -14.10
N ALA A 50 -16.17 -5.90 -14.55
CA ALA A 50 -17.25 -4.92 -14.58
C ALA A 50 -17.62 -4.38 -13.19
N THR A 51 -17.44 -5.19 -12.15
CA THR A 51 -17.70 -4.84 -10.75
C THR A 51 -16.45 -4.37 -9.99
N TYR A 52 -15.38 -4.01 -10.70
CA TYR A 52 -14.10 -3.54 -10.14
C TYR A 52 -13.37 -4.54 -9.22
N GLY A 53 -13.65 -5.84 -9.33
CA GLY A 53 -13.01 -6.87 -8.53
C GLY A 53 -11.48 -6.86 -8.66
N ASP A 54 -10.94 -6.56 -9.86
CA ASP A 54 -9.51 -6.41 -10.09
C ASP A 54 -8.92 -5.22 -9.31
N LYS A 55 -9.65 -4.10 -9.25
CA LYS A 55 -9.25 -2.93 -8.46
C LYS A 55 -9.26 -3.23 -6.97
N PHE A 56 -10.29 -3.88 -6.46
CA PHE A 56 -10.35 -4.25 -5.04
C PHE A 56 -9.27 -5.28 -4.65
N TYR A 57 -8.91 -6.18 -5.57
CA TYR A 57 -7.77 -7.07 -5.40
C TYR A 57 -6.46 -6.26 -5.28
N ASP A 58 -6.23 -5.33 -6.20
CA ASP A 58 -5.02 -4.49 -6.22
C ASP A 58 -4.93 -3.57 -5.00
N MET A 59 -6.04 -2.98 -4.58
CA MET A 59 -6.13 -2.22 -3.32
C MET A 59 -5.71 -3.08 -2.13
N THR A 60 -6.21 -4.31 -2.06
CA THR A 60 -5.85 -5.25 -0.99
C THR A 60 -4.36 -5.58 -1.01
N THR A 61 -3.76 -5.73 -2.20
CA THR A 61 -2.32 -5.90 -2.36
C THR A 61 -1.54 -4.71 -1.80
N ILE A 62 -1.96 -3.46 -2.11
CA ILE A 62 -1.33 -2.25 -1.55
C ILE A 62 -1.49 -2.16 -0.04
N VAL A 63 -2.67 -2.49 0.51
CA VAL A 63 -2.90 -2.53 1.96
C VAL A 63 -1.95 -3.52 2.64
N ARG A 64 -1.84 -4.74 2.09
CA ARG A 64 -0.91 -5.77 2.59
C ARG A 64 0.55 -5.34 2.47
N LEU A 65 0.92 -4.64 1.40
CA LEU A 65 2.25 -4.08 1.23
C LEU A 65 2.55 -3.00 2.29
N GLY A 66 1.61 -2.10 2.57
CA GLY A 66 1.78 -1.11 3.66
C GLY A 66 1.87 -1.75 5.05
N THR A 67 1.10 -2.82 5.33
CA THR A 67 1.28 -3.61 6.55
C THR A 67 2.66 -4.27 6.60
N THR A 68 3.18 -4.73 5.46
CA THR A 68 4.53 -5.28 5.35
C THR A 68 5.59 -4.23 5.68
N ILE A 69 5.45 -3.00 5.18
CA ILE A 69 6.32 -1.86 5.54
C ILE A 69 6.33 -1.66 7.06
N GLU A 70 5.16 -1.55 7.67
CA GLU A 70 5.02 -1.34 9.12
C GLU A 70 5.73 -2.46 9.91
N MET A 71 5.52 -3.72 9.50
CA MET A 71 6.13 -4.88 10.15
C MET A 71 7.66 -4.89 10.03
N CYS A 72 8.18 -4.59 8.84
CA CYS A 72 9.62 -4.56 8.57
C CYS A 72 10.30 -3.40 9.33
N LEU A 73 9.67 -2.22 9.40
CA LEU A 73 10.18 -1.11 10.23
C LEU A 73 10.19 -1.48 11.72
N LYS A 74 9.15 -2.16 12.21
CA LYS A 74 9.13 -2.70 13.57
C LYS A 74 10.25 -3.70 13.79
N ASP A 75 10.47 -4.65 12.87
CA ASP A 75 11.53 -5.66 12.97
C ASP A 75 12.92 -5.02 12.98
N TYR A 76 13.16 -4.09 12.06
CA TYR A 76 14.43 -3.35 11.99
C TYR A 76 14.69 -2.60 13.30
N TYR A 77 13.74 -1.79 13.76
CA TYR A 77 13.89 -1.00 14.98
C TYR A 77 14.04 -1.88 16.22
N GLN A 78 13.26 -2.95 16.34
CA GLN A 78 13.37 -3.94 17.41
C GLN A 78 14.77 -4.55 17.46
N SER A 79 15.28 -5.00 16.31
CA SER A 79 16.58 -5.62 16.19
C SER A 79 17.71 -4.65 16.55
N ARG A 80 17.66 -3.40 16.08
CA ARG A 80 18.70 -2.40 16.35
C ARG A 80 18.69 -1.92 17.81
N LYS A 81 17.53 -1.91 18.46
CA LYS A 81 17.43 -1.64 19.91
C LYS A 81 17.82 -2.81 20.80
N GLY A 82 17.94 -4.01 20.26
CA GLY A 82 18.18 -5.23 21.06
C GLY A 82 16.97 -5.71 21.84
N PHE A 83 15.75 -5.31 21.44
CA PHE A 83 14.54 -5.80 22.10
C PHE A 83 14.30 -7.28 21.75
N SER A 84 14.08 -8.08 22.78
CA SER A 84 13.89 -9.53 22.69
C SER A 84 12.53 -9.92 22.12
N SER A 85 11.53 -9.03 22.20
CA SER A 85 10.16 -9.33 21.80
C SER A 85 9.38 -8.12 21.28
N ARG A 86 8.27 -8.39 20.58
CA ARG A 86 7.28 -7.38 20.16
C ARG A 86 6.59 -6.70 21.33
N LYS A 87 6.46 -7.40 22.46
CA LYS A 87 5.88 -6.85 23.68
C LYS A 87 6.78 -5.76 24.25
N GLU A 88 8.07 -6.06 24.39
CA GLU A 88 9.07 -5.10 24.85
C GLU A 88 9.12 -3.86 23.94
N LEU A 89 9.04 -4.06 22.62
CA LEU A 89 8.92 -2.95 21.68
C LEU A 89 7.67 -2.11 21.95
N LYS A 90 6.51 -2.72 22.20
CA LYS A 90 5.22 -2.03 22.43
C LYS A 90 5.21 -1.25 23.75
N ASP A 91 5.85 -1.80 24.78
CA ASP A 91 5.89 -1.21 26.12
C ASP A 91 6.94 -0.08 26.22
N HIS A 92 7.80 0.06 25.21
CA HIS A 92 8.83 1.10 25.16
C HIS A 92 8.25 2.51 24.93
N ILE A 93 8.72 3.50 25.70
CA ILE A 93 8.19 4.87 25.72
C ILE A 93 8.22 5.58 24.36
N ASN A 94 9.19 5.24 23.50
CA ASN A 94 9.30 5.81 22.16
C ASN A 94 8.42 5.11 21.11
N SER A 95 7.79 3.98 21.45
CA SER A 95 6.96 3.17 20.55
C SER A 95 5.47 3.43 20.73
N LYS A 96 5.09 4.70 20.88
CA LYS A 96 3.68 5.12 21.02
C LYS A 96 2.84 4.59 19.83
N GLN A 97 1.51 4.55 20.00
CA GLN A 97 0.59 4.06 18.95
C GLN A 97 0.90 4.70 17.58
N ASN A 98 0.94 3.86 16.56
CA ASN A 98 1.05 4.22 15.13
C ASN A 98 2.35 4.90 14.67
N ILE A 99 3.41 4.99 15.48
CA ILE A 99 4.69 5.60 15.02
C ILE A 99 5.26 4.91 13.77
N PHE A 100 5.02 3.60 13.63
CA PHE A 100 5.47 2.79 12.49
C PHE A 100 4.65 3.01 11.21
N GLN A 101 3.50 3.67 11.33
CA GLN A 101 2.68 4.11 10.20
C GLN A 101 3.02 5.56 9.79
N GLN A 102 3.69 6.30 10.68
CA GLN A 102 4.11 7.69 10.46
C GLN A 102 5.45 7.74 9.72
N VAL A 103 5.42 7.49 8.40
CA VAL A 103 6.62 7.47 7.54
C VAL A 103 6.85 8.74 6.72
N PHE A 104 5.96 9.73 6.83
CA PHE A 104 6.01 10.94 6.00
C PHE A 104 7.03 11.96 6.52
N PRO A 105 7.63 12.78 5.64
CA PRO A 105 8.71 13.70 6.02
C PRO A 105 8.27 14.79 7.01
N TRP A 106 6.97 15.06 7.12
CA TRP A 106 6.42 16.03 8.07
C TRP A 106 6.11 15.46 9.46
N HIS A 107 6.33 14.16 9.66
CA HIS A 107 6.20 13.54 10.97
C HIS A 107 7.53 13.58 11.71
N ASN A 108 7.80 14.69 12.39
CA ASN A 108 9.03 14.90 13.15
C ASN A 108 9.24 13.88 14.29
N GLN A 109 8.18 13.18 14.71
CA GLN A 109 8.24 12.10 15.71
C GLN A 109 7.94 10.70 15.10
N GLY A 110 7.86 10.61 13.78
CA GLY A 110 7.64 9.37 13.05
C GLY A 110 8.84 8.42 13.13
N ILE A 111 8.60 7.16 12.76
CA ILE A 111 9.62 6.11 12.88
C ILE A 111 10.90 6.39 12.09
N LEU A 112 10.81 7.02 10.92
CA LEU A 112 12.01 7.30 10.10
C LEU A 112 12.95 8.28 10.81
N THR A 113 12.41 9.37 11.36
CA THR A 113 13.17 10.34 12.14
C THR A 113 13.81 9.71 13.37
N LYS A 114 13.11 8.77 14.02
CA LYS A 114 13.67 8.01 15.15
C LYS A 114 14.81 7.08 14.72
N ILE A 115 14.66 6.37 13.61
CA ILE A 115 15.70 5.49 13.09
C ILE A 115 16.96 6.29 12.75
N GLU A 116 16.85 7.41 12.03
CA GLU A 116 18.01 8.26 11.71
C GLU A 116 18.70 8.80 12.94
N SER A 117 17.95 9.45 13.84
CA SER A 117 18.52 10.11 15.02
C SER A 117 19.10 9.12 16.03
N GLU A 118 18.45 7.98 16.26
CA GLU A 118 18.87 7.04 17.29
C GLU A 118 19.95 6.06 16.80
N PHE A 119 20.02 5.78 15.49
CA PHE A 119 21.01 4.84 14.93
C PHE A 119 22.05 5.49 14.01
N GLN A 120 22.00 6.82 13.84
CA GLN A 120 22.95 7.59 13.03
C GLN A 120 23.05 7.07 11.58
N VAL A 121 21.90 6.80 10.96
CA VAL A 121 21.78 6.35 9.57
C VAL A 121 21.16 7.43 8.68
N GLU A 122 21.50 7.43 7.39
CA GLU A 122 20.98 8.39 6.40
C GLU A 122 19.84 7.79 5.57
N LEU A 123 18.65 7.67 6.15
CA LEU A 123 17.46 7.12 5.49
C LEU A 123 16.94 8.01 4.36
N PHE A 124 16.97 9.33 4.54
CA PHE A 124 16.44 10.26 3.53
C PHE A 124 17.28 10.30 2.24
N GLN A 125 18.49 9.71 2.25
CA GLN A 125 19.31 9.52 1.06
C GLN A 125 18.94 8.24 0.28
N ILE A 126 18.10 7.35 0.83
CA ILE A 126 17.66 6.14 0.14
C ILE A 126 16.68 6.55 -0.99
N PRO A 127 17.03 6.35 -2.28
CA PRO A 127 16.20 6.83 -3.40
C PRO A 127 14.78 6.24 -3.42
N GLN A 128 14.63 5.04 -2.86
CA GLN A 128 13.37 4.31 -2.81
C GLN A 128 12.43 4.79 -1.68
N LEU A 129 12.88 5.70 -0.81
CA LEU A 129 12.08 6.17 0.32
C LEU A 129 10.75 6.80 -0.13
N LYS A 130 10.77 7.60 -1.19
CA LYS A 130 9.55 8.23 -1.73
C LYS A 130 8.51 7.20 -2.16
N ILE A 131 8.95 6.10 -2.80
CA ILE A 131 8.05 5.02 -3.23
C ILE A 131 7.43 4.32 -2.01
N MET A 132 8.22 4.07 -0.97
CA MET A 132 7.70 3.50 0.29
C MET A 132 6.70 4.45 0.96
N GLN A 133 6.96 5.76 0.96
CA GLN A 133 6.04 6.77 1.51
C GLN A 133 4.74 6.85 0.72
N GLU A 134 4.79 6.89 -0.61
CA GLU A 134 3.62 6.85 -1.49
C GLU A 134 2.80 5.58 -1.24
N THR A 135 3.46 4.43 -1.12
CA THR A 135 2.81 3.15 -0.80
C THR A 135 2.03 3.24 0.52
N MET A 136 2.63 3.83 1.56
CA MET A 136 1.96 4.02 2.86
C MET A 136 0.80 5.01 2.77
N LEU A 137 0.92 6.07 1.97
CA LEU A 137 -0.17 7.02 1.72
C LEU A 137 -1.36 6.33 1.05
N PHE A 138 -1.14 5.56 -0.02
CA PHE A 138 -2.19 4.80 -0.68
C PHE A 138 -2.76 3.70 0.21
N ARG A 139 -1.94 3.04 1.04
CA ARG A 139 -2.45 2.10 2.04
C ARG A 139 -3.40 2.79 3.03
N HIS A 140 -3.13 4.03 3.46
CA HIS A 140 -4.07 4.74 4.33
C HIS A 140 -5.39 5.03 3.60
N LEU A 141 -5.33 5.50 2.35
CA LEU A 141 -6.51 5.71 1.51
C LEU A 141 -7.36 4.44 1.38
N TYR A 142 -6.75 3.33 0.98
CA TYR A 142 -7.48 2.09 0.70
C TYR A 142 -7.97 1.37 1.95
N ALA A 143 -7.23 1.45 3.07
CA ALA A 143 -7.62 0.77 4.30
C ALA A 143 -8.65 1.56 5.13
N HIS A 144 -8.67 2.89 5.02
CA HIS A 144 -9.49 3.73 5.89
C HIS A 144 -10.61 4.46 5.16
N ASN A 145 -10.47 4.68 3.86
CA ASN A 145 -11.51 5.32 3.05
C ASN A 145 -11.92 4.49 1.82
N SER A 146 -11.56 3.19 1.79
CA SER A 146 -11.92 2.29 0.70
C SER A 146 -11.54 2.79 -0.69
N GLY A 147 -10.53 3.67 -0.81
CA GLY A 147 -10.13 4.28 -2.08
C GLY A 147 -10.86 5.56 -2.48
N LEU A 148 -11.87 5.97 -1.73
CA LEU A 148 -12.53 7.26 -1.93
C LEU A 148 -11.57 8.39 -1.56
N LEU A 149 -11.48 9.42 -2.39
CA LEU A 149 -10.66 10.58 -2.07
C LEU A 149 -11.29 11.35 -0.90
N ASP A 150 -10.45 11.87 -0.01
CA ASP A 150 -10.85 12.89 0.93
C ASP A 150 -9.88 14.07 0.82
N LYS A 151 -10.28 15.20 1.40
CA LYS A 151 -9.44 16.40 1.39
C LYS A 151 -8.07 16.14 2.02
N LYS A 152 -8.03 15.34 3.09
CA LYS A 152 -6.79 15.04 3.81
C LYS A 152 -5.79 14.30 2.92
N PHE A 153 -6.22 13.30 2.18
CA PHE A 153 -5.41 12.55 1.25
C PHE A 153 -4.93 13.44 0.10
N VAL A 154 -5.81 14.28 -0.46
CA VAL A 154 -5.42 15.20 -1.55
C VAL A 154 -4.32 16.15 -1.07
N ASP A 155 -4.47 16.73 0.13
CA ASP A 155 -3.48 17.62 0.72
C ASP A 155 -2.15 16.89 1.01
N ASP A 156 -2.22 15.69 1.61
CA ASP A 156 -1.03 14.87 1.91
C ASP A 156 -0.32 14.39 0.63
N TYR A 157 -1.08 14.01 -0.40
CA TYR A 157 -0.55 13.60 -1.70
C TYR A 157 0.14 14.76 -2.41
N LYS A 158 -0.48 15.94 -2.43
CA LYS A 158 0.13 17.16 -2.96
C LYS A 158 1.41 17.49 -2.23
N ARG A 159 1.42 17.41 -0.90
CA ARG A 159 2.61 17.65 -0.09
C ARG A 159 3.75 16.65 -0.37
N LEU A 160 3.43 15.39 -0.62
CA LEU A 160 4.43 14.34 -0.85
C LEU A 160 4.97 14.31 -2.30
N SER A 161 4.08 14.53 -3.27
CA SER A 161 4.38 14.34 -4.70
C SER A 161 4.55 15.64 -5.48
N ASN A 162 4.12 16.78 -4.92
CA ASN A 162 3.91 18.07 -5.60
C ASN A 162 2.86 18.01 -6.73
N ILE A 163 2.00 16.99 -6.75
CA ILE A 163 0.91 16.85 -7.73
C ILE A 163 -0.40 17.23 -7.07
N ASP A 164 -1.12 18.18 -7.67
CA ASP A 164 -2.42 18.62 -7.17
C ASP A 164 -3.57 17.90 -7.90
N LEU A 165 -4.16 16.91 -7.23
CA LEU A 165 -5.29 16.14 -7.77
C LEU A 165 -6.56 16.98 -7.93
N SER A 166 -6.70 18.10 -7.21
CA SER A 166 -7.86 18.99 -7.39
C SER A 166 -7.82 19.76 -8.72
N SER A 167 -6.63 19.86 -9.33
CA SER A 167 -6.40 20.66 -10.54
C SER A 167 -6.47 19.86 -11.85
N SER A 168 -6.37 18.53 -11.79
CA SER A 168 -6.02 17.69 -12.94
C SER A 168 -7.20 17.09 -13.71
N SER A 169 -8.43 17.55 -13.48
CA SER A 169 -9.59 16.82 -14.00
C SER A 169 -10.81 17.70 -14.21
N SER A 170 -11.19 17.78 -15.48
CA SER A 170 -12.50 18.22 -15.94
C SER A 170 -13.64 17.30 -15.48
N GLU A 171 -13.33 16.09 -14.99
CA GLU A 171 -14.31 15.09 -14.51
C GLU A 171 -14.68 15.25 -13.02
N TYR A 172 -13.90 16.04 -12.24
CA TYR A 172 -14.14 16.26 -10.80
C TYR A 172 -15.00 17.49 -10.49
N ARG A 173 -15.48 18.22 -11.51
CA ARG A 173 -16.22 19.47 -11.25
C ARG A 173 -17.64 19.25 -10.74
N ASP A 174 -18.23 18.10 -11.05
CA ASP A 174 -19.66 17.85 -10.83
C ASP A 174 -19.97 16.96 -9.61
N TYR A 175 -18.93 16.37 -8.98
CA TYR A 175 -19.07 15.47 -7.83
C TYR A 175 -18.25 15.95 -6.63
N GLU A 176 -18.74 15.72 -5.41
CA GLU A 176 -17.93 15.94 -4.21
C GLU A 176 -16.73 14.99 -4.22
N ILE A 177 -15.56 15.46 -3.77
CA ILE A 177 -14.31 14.69 -3.77
C ILE A 177 -14.49 13.34 -3.07
N GLU A 178 -15.40 13.26 -2.10
CA GLU A 178 -15.71 12.07 -1.29
C GLU A 178 -16.41 10.93 -2.05
N ASP A 179 -16.91 11.18 -3.27
CA ASP A 179 -17.59 10.18 -4.11
C ASP A 179 -16.66 9.51 -5.14
N TYR A 180 -15.37 9.88 -5.18
CA TYR A 180 -14.46 9.43 -6.24
C TYR A 180 -13.44 8.39 -5.77
N PHE A 181 -13.46 7.21 -6.40
CA PHE A 181 -12.42 6.20 -6.21
C PHE A 181 -11.12 6.54 -6.94
N TYR A 182 -10.01 6.62 -6.22
CA TYR A 182 -8.70 6.87 -6.79
C TYR A 182 -7.93 5.57 -7.07
N PHE A 183 -8.15 5.03 -8.27
CA PHE A 183 -7.53 3.79 -8.75
C PHE A 183 -6.26 3.98 -9.58
N GLU A 184 -5.89 5.21 -9.97
CA GLU A 184 -4.68 5.48 -10.78
C GLU A 184 -3.40 4.81 -10.23
N PRO A 185 -3.12 4.83 -8.90
CA PRO A 185 -1.94 4.17 -8.36
C PRO A 185 -1.90 2.66 -8.61
N LEU A 186 -3.05 1.99 -8.72
CA LEU A 186 -3.14 0.54 -8.86
C LEU A 186 -2.48 0.03 -10.16
N LYS A 187 -2.33 0.89 -11.17
CA LYS A 187 -1.58 0.56 -12.40
C LYS A 187 -0.08 0.29 -12.15
N LYS A 188 0.43 0.65 -10.96
CA LYS A 188 1.84 0.60 -10.59
C LYS A 188 2.11 -0.29 -9.36
N VAL A 189 1.23 -1.24 -9.04
CA VAL A 189 1.40 -2.16 -7.88
C VAL A 189 2.77 -2.84 -7.86
N SER A 190 3.22 -3.39 -9.00
CA SER A 190 4.53 -4.03 -9.13
C SER A 190 5.69 -3.08 -8.80
N HIS A 191 5.60 -1.82 -9.26
CA HIS A 191 6.58 -0.78 -8.97
C HIS A 191 6.65 -0.47 -7.46
N PHE A 192 5.50 -0.40 -6.78
CA PHE A 192 5.46 -0.19 -5.33
C PHE A 192 6.09 -1.36 -4.57
N ILE A 193 5.79 -2.61 -4.96
CA ILE A 193 6.38 -3.81 -4.35
C ILE A 193 7.91 -3.77 -4.49
N ASP A 194 8.41 -3.59 -5.72
CA ASP A 194 9.84 -3.62 -6.03
C ASP A 194 10.59 -2.46 -5.36
N GLY A 195 10.04 -1.25 -5.42
CA GLY A 195 10.65 -0.06 -4.83
C GLY A 195 10.73 -0.17 -3.31
N THR A 196 9.67 -0.64 -2.68
CA THR A 196 9.62 -0.83 -1.23
C THR A 196 10.59 -1.93 -0.77
N GLU A 197 10.67 -3.06 -1.48
CA GLU A 197 11.64 -4.12 -1.14
C GLU A 197 13.08 -3.60 -1.22
N LYS A 198 13.41 -2.87 -2.29
CA LYS A 198 14.73 -2.24 -2.48
C LYS A 198 15.05 -1.20 -1.41
N PHE A 199 14.04 -0.50 -0.86
CA PHE A 199 14.24 0.36 0.30
C PHE A 199 14.75 -0.45 1.50
N PHE A 200 14.10 -1.58 1.81
CA PHE A 200 14.53 -2.44 2.92
C PHE A 200 15.87 -3.13 2.65
N ASP A 201 16.17 -3.53 1.42
CA ASP A 201 17.50 -4.04 1.06
C ASP A 201 18.61 -3.05 1.44
N LYS A 202 18.39 -1.76 1.18
CA LYS A 202 19.33 -0.70 1.52
C LYS A 202 19.34 -0.40 3.02
N LEU A 203 18.17 -0.30 3.65
CA LEU A 203 18.05 -0.06 5.10
C LEU A 203 18.80 -1.12 5.92
N TYR A 204 18.65 -2.39 5.57
CA TYR A 204 19.31 -3.49 6.29
C TYR A 204 20.81 -3.63 5.97
N ALA A 205 21.33 -2.88 5.00
CA ALA A 205 22.75 -2.79 4.71
C ALA A 205 23.47 -1.66 5.51
N LEU A 206 22.71 -0.80 6.22
CA LEU A 206 23.18 0.23 7.14
C LEU A 206 23.20 -0.30 8.59
#